data_AF-A0A7C3LMY9-F1
#
_entry.id   AF-A0A7C3LMY9-F1
#
_cell.length_a   1.000
_cell.length_b   1.000
_cell.length_c   1.000
_cell.angle_alpha   90.00
_cell.angle_beta   90.00
_cell.angle_gamma   90.00
#
_symmetry.space_group_name_H-M   'P 1'
#
loop_
_entity.id
_entity.type
_entity.pdbx_description
1 polymer ?
#
loop_
_entity_poly.entity_id
_entity_poly.type
_entity_poly.pdbx_seq_one_letter_code
_entity_poly.pdbx_strand_id
1 'polypeptide(L)'
;MKFISILILLILVSCYAEPGRADLERVRQQFLVLRFYAPFSNDLKGKNDKELFELSCKMNRVRCSKVLALLQREDVNFYTTVTGIGK
;
A
#
# COMPACT_ATOMS: atom_id res chain seq x y z
N MET A 1 29.84 29.63 9.07
CA MET A 1 28.38 29.68 8.74
C MET A 1 28.03 28.83 7.50
N LYS A 2 28.60 27.63 7.33
CA LYS A 2 28.27 26.71 6.21
C LYS A 2 27.67 25.36 6.67
N PHE A 3 27.82 25.03 7.96
CA PHE A 3 27.34 23.75 8.51
C PHE A 3 25.86 23.75 8.89
N ILE A 4 25.26 24.91 9.17
CA ILE A 4 23.84 25.01 9.56
C ILE A 4 22.90 24.72 8.38
N SER A 5 23.30 25.09 7.15
CA SER A 5 22.51 24.85 5.94
C SER A 5 22.39 23.37 5.54
N ILE A 6 23.34 22.52 5.96
CA ILE A 6 23.33 21.09 5.67
C ILE A 6 22.36 20.35 6.61
N LEU A 7 22.19 20.83 7.84
CA LEU A 7 21.36 20.18 8.86
C LEU A 7 19.86 20.32 8.57
N ILE A 8 19.41 21.43 7.98
CA ILE A 8 17.99 21.66 7.66
C ILE A 8 17.52 20.81 6.47
N LEU A 9 18.43 20.47 5.54
CA LEU A 9 18.11 19.64 4.38
C LEU A 9 17.81 18.18 4.75
N LEU A 10 18.34 17.69 5.88
CA LEU A 10 18.16 16.32 6.39
C LEU A 10 16.82 16.11 7.11
N ILE A 11 16.06 17.16 7.42
CA ILE A 11 14.78 17.06 8.16
C ILE A 11 13.59 17.02 7.18
N LEU A 12 13.80 17.35 5.90
CA LEU A 12 12.77 17.33 4.86
C LEU A 12 12.60 15.96 4.19
N VAL A 13 13.45 14.98 4.52
CA VAL A 13 13.32 13.62 4.01
C VAL A 13 12.32 12.86 4.89
N SER A 14 11.10 12.66 4.37
CA SER A 14 10.08 11.71 4.84
C SER A 14 8.92 12.28 5.68
N CYS A 15 8.39 13.45 5.32
CA CYS A 15 7.01 13.78 5.69
C CYS A 15 6.04 13.05 4.74
N TYR A 16 5.89 11.73 4.91
CA TYR A 16 4.82 10.98 4.24
C TYR A 16 3.53 11.21 5.02
N ALA A 17 2.57 11.91 4.41
CA ALA A 17 1.24 12.07 4.97
C ALA A 17 0.64 10.69 5.32
N GLU A 18 -0.05 10.58 6.45
CA GLU A 18 -0.74 9.34 6.79
C GLU A 18 -1.87 9.06 5.79
N PRO A 19 -1.99 7.82 5.28
CA PRO A 19 -3.05 7.49 4.35
C PRO A 19 -4.41 7.56 5.03
N GLY A 20 -5.37 8.16 4.35
CA GLY A 20 -6.76 8.26 4.80
C GLY A 20 -7.68 7.24 4.11
N ARG A 21 -8.98 7.37 4.34
CA ARG A 21 -10.01 6.52 3.73
C ARG A 21 -9.99 6.55 2.21
N ALA A 22 -9.76 7.72 1.62
CA ALA A 22 -9.67 7.86 0.17
C ALA A 22 -8.48 7.07 -0.41
N ASP A 23 -7.34 7.04 0.30
CA ASP A 23 -6.19 6.23 -0.10
C ASP A 23 -6.50 4.74 0.00
N LEU A 24 -7.14 4.32 1.09
CA LEU A 24 -7.57 2.95 1.28
C LEU A 24 -8.50 2.48 0.14
N GLU A 25 -9.49 3.30 -0.21
CA GLU A 25 -10.44 2.94 -1.25
C GLU A 25 -9.79 2.86 -2.63
N ARG A 26 -8.88 3.79 -2.96
CA ARG A 26 -8.10 3.73 -4.20
C ARG A 26 -7.25 2.45 -4.28
N VAL A 27 -6.56 2.10 -3.20
CA VAL A 27 -5.76 0.86 -3.12
C VAL A 27 -6.65 -0.37 -3.24
N ARG A 28 -7.81 -0.38 -2.60
CA ARG A 28 -8.79 -1.48 -2.65
C ARG A 28 -9.30 -1.70 -4.07
N GLN A 29 -9.78 -0.66 -4.73
CA GLN A 29 -10.30 -0.76 -6.10
C GLN A 29 -9.21 -1.24 -7.07
N GLN A 30 -8.01 -0.66 -6.98
CA GLN A 30 -6.87 -1.09 -7.79
C GLN A 30 -6.48 -2.56 -7.51
N PHE A 31 -6.50 -3.00 -6.26
CA PHE A 31 -6.24 -4.39 -5.90
C PHE A 31 -7.27 -5.34 -6.52
N LEU A 32 -8.57 -5.03 -6.44
CA LEU A 32 -9.62 -5.88 -7.01
C LEU A 32 -9.47 -6.02 -8.53
N VAL A 33 -9.11 -4.92 -9.20
CA VAL A 33 -8.77 -4.92 -10.63
C VAL A 33 -7.57 -5.84 -10.90
N LEU A 34 -6.46 -5.66 -10.18
CA LEU A 34 -5.26 -6.49 -10.34
C LEU A 34 -5.54 -7.97 -10.08
N ARG A 35 -6.33 -8.29 -9.04
CA ARG A 35 -6.74 -9.64 -8.69
C ARG A 35 -7.57 -10.29 -9.79
N PHE A 36 -8.50 -9.55 -10.38
CA PHE A 36 -9.30 -10.04 -11.50
C PHE A 36 -8.43 -10.30 -12.75
N TYR A 37 -7.49 -9.41 -13.05
CA TYR A 37 -6.61 -9.54 -14.22
C TYR A 37 -5.45 -10.53 -14.04
N ALA A 38 -5.10 -10.89 -12.80
CA ALA A 38 -3.92 -11.71 -12.50
C ALA A 38 -3.85 -13.06 -13.26
N PRO A 39 -4.95 -13.81 -13.47
CA PRO A 39 -4.90 -15.05 -14.23
C PRO A 39 -4.58 -14.86 -15.73
N PHE A 40 -4.84 -13.67 -16.27
CA PHE A 40 -4.74 -13.36 -17.70
C PHE A 40 -3.46 -12.59 -18.06
N SER A 41 -2.77 -12.01 -17.09
CA SER A 41 -1.52 -11.25 -17.29
C SER A 41 -0.30 -12.09 -16.94
N ASN A 42 0.64 -12.22 -17.87
CA ASN A 42 1.91 -12.92 -17.61
C ASN A 42 2.70 -12.31 -16.46
N ASP A 43 2.60 -10.99 -16.25
CA ASP A 43 3.35 -10.27 -15.21
C ASP A 43 2.74 -10.41 -13.81
N LEU A 44 1.45 -10.71 -13.75
CA LEU A 44 0.68 -10.86 -12.51
C LEU A 44 0.41 -12.32 -12.16
N LYS A 45 0.56 -13.23 -13.13
CA LYS A 45 0.34 -14.66 -12.94
C LYS A 45 1.24 -15.20 -11.84
N GLY A 46 0.63 -15.91 -10.88
CA GLY A 46 1.34 -16.48 -9.74
C GLY A 46 1.55 -15.53 -8.56
N LYS A 47 1.18 -14.24 -8.67
CA LYS A 47 1.14 -13.34 -7.51
C LYS A 47 -0.02 -13.71 -6.60
N ASN A 48 0.23 -13.77 -5.30
CA ASN A 48 -0.80 -13.97 -4.30
C ASN A 48 -1.51 -12.64 -3.93
N ASP A 49 -2.57 -12.74 -3.13
CA ASP A 49 -3.39 -11.58 -2.74
C ASP A 49 -2.56 -10.48 -2.05
N LYS A 50 -1.59 -10.86 -1.21
CA LYS A 50 -0.71 -9.92 -0.53
C LYS A 50 0.17 -9.17 -1.51
N GLU A 51 0.80 -9.87 -2.45
CA GLU A 51 1.67 -9.26 -3.47
C GLU A 51 0.90 -8.33 -4.41
N LEU A 52 -0.33 -8.70 -4.79
CA LEU A 52 -1.21 -7.86 -5.60
C LEU A 52 -1.65 -6.60 -4.84
N PHE A 53 -1.87 -6.70 -3.54
CA PHE A 53 -2.20 -5.56 -2.69
C PHE A 53 -0.97 -4.65 -2.46
N GLU A 54 0.21 -5.22 -2.26
CA GLU A 54 1.45 -4.44 -2.18
C GLU A 54 1.75 -3.71 -3.50
N LEU A 55 1.45 -4.36 -4.64
CA LEU A 55 1.53 -3.73 -5.95
C LEU A 55 0.53 -2.57 -6.08
N SER A 56 -0.71 -2.72 -5.61
CA SER A 56 -1.70 -1.62 -5.65
C SER A 56 -1.30 -0.44 -4.76
N CYS A 57 -0.70 -0.68 -3.60
CA CYS A 57 -0.07 0.35 -2.76
C CYS A 57 1.03 1.12 -3.52
N LYS A 58 1.93 0.40 -4.20
CA LYS A 58 3.03 0.98 -4.99
C LYS A 58 2.51 1.84 -6.14
N MET A 59 1.49 1.36 -6.87
CA MET A 59 0.86 2.10 -7.96
C MET A 59 0.19 3.39 -7.48
N ASN A 60 -0.40 3.37 -6.28
CA ASN A 60 -1.03 4.54 -5.66
C ASN A 60 -0.04 5.45 -4.90
N ARG A 61 1.26 5.12 -4.87
CA ARG A 61 2.32 5.89 -4.18
C ARG A 61 2.05 6.10 -2.68
N VAL A 62 1.42 5.12 -2.04
CA VAL A 62 1.11 5.15 -0.60
C VAL A 62 1.92 4.11 0.16
N ARG A 63 2.19 4.39 1.44
CA ARG A 63 2.97 3.48 2.30
C ARG A 63 2.13 2.28 2.70
N CYS A 64 2.41 1.11 2.13
CA CYS A 64 1.52 -0.05 2.26
C CYS A 64 1.33 -0.54 3.69
N SER A 65 2.35 -0.46 4.55
CA SER A 65 2.22 -0.81 5.97
C SER A 65 1.20 0.06 6.71
N LYS A 66 1.11 1.35 6.36
CA LYS A 66 0.13 2.28 6.93
C LYS A 66 -1.27 2.02 6.39
N VAL A 67 -1.39 1.68 5.10
CA VAL A 67 -2.67 1.29 4.49
C VAL A 67 -3.18 -0.02 5.09
N LEU A 68 -2.32 -1.03 5.29
CA LEU A 68 -2.68 -2.28 5.95
C LEU A 68 -3.15 -2.06 7.40
N ALA A 69 -2.48 -1.19 8.15
CA ALA A 69 -2.91 -0.83 9.51
C ALA A 69 -4.26 -0.09 9.52
N LEU A 70 -4.53 0.74 8.51
CA LEU A 70 -5.84 1.37 8.34
C LEU A 70 -6.91 0.33 7.97
N LEU A 71 -6.62 -0.53 6.99
CA LEU A 71 -7.51 -1.61 6.55
C LEU A 71 -7.86 -2.56 7.69
N GLN A 72 -6.91 -2.95 8.54
CA GLN A 72 -7.16 -3.80 9.69
C GLN A 72 -8.17 -3.18 10.67
N ARG A 73 -8.16 -1.85 10.82
CA ARG A 73 -9.10 -1.14 11.70
C ARG A 73 -10.48 -0.96 11.07
N GLU A 74 -10.54 -0.74 9.76
CA GLU A 74 -11.80 -0.43 9.06
C GLU A 74 -12.52 -1.68 8.51
N ASP A 75 -11.79 -2.72 8.15
CA ASP A 75 -12.33 -3.95 7.52
C ASP A 75 -11.40 -5.15 7.77
N VAL A 76 -11.60 -5.80 8.91
CA VAL A 76 -10.81 -6.98 9.34
C VAL A 76 -10.96 -8.16 8.37
N ASN A 77 -12.13 -8.33 7.74
CA ASN A 77 -12.38 -9.45 6.84
C ASN A 77 -11.54 -9.32 5.56
N PHE A 78 -11.51 -8.11 5.00
CA PHE A 78 -10.68 -7.82 3.84
C PHE A 78 -9.19 -7.88 4.17
N TYR A 79 -8.79 -7.37 5.35
CA TYR A 79 -7.42 -7.50 5.85
C TYR A 79 -6.97 -8.97 5.92
N THR A 80 -7.80 -9.85 6.50
CA THR A 80 -7.56 -11.29 6.61
C THR A 80 -7.42 -11.93 5.24
N THR A 81 -8.28 -11.53 4.29
CA THR A 81 -8.23 -12.03 2.90
C THR A 81 -6.92 -11.67 2.22
N VAL A 82 -6.47 -10.41 2.34
CA VAL A 82 -5.24 -9.91 1.71
C VAL A 82 -4.01 -10.53 2.34
N THR A 83 -3.98 -10.65 3.67
CA THR A 83 -2.79 -11.13 4.40
C THR A 83 -2.69 -12.64 4.48
N GLY A 84 -3.79 -13.36 4.27
CA GLY A 84 -3.87 -14.81 4.45
C GLY A 84 -3.78 -15.27 5.91
N ILE A 85 -3.77 -14.34 6.87
CA ILE A 85 -3.71 -14.66 8.30
C ILE A 85 -5.08 -15.18 8.72
N GLY A 86 -5.20 -16.48 9.00
CA GLY A 86 -6.45 -17.14 9.42
C GLY A 86 -7.11 -18.02 8.36
N LYS A 87 -6.45 -18.24 7.21
CA LYS A 87 -6.78 -19.33 6.27
C LYS A 87 -5.89 -20.55 6.51
#